data_AF-A0A497M0I3-F1
#
_entry.id   AF-A0A497M0I3-F1
#
_cell.length_a   1.000
_cell.length_b   1.000
_cell.length_c   1.000
_cell.angle_alpha   90.00
_cell.angle_beta   90.00
_cell.angle_gamma   90.00
#
_symmetry.space_group_name_H-M   'P 1'
#
loop_
_entity.id
_entity.type
_entity.pdbx_description
1 polymer ?
#
loop_
_entity_poly.entity_id
_entity_poly.type
_entity_poly.pdbx_seq_one_letter_code
_entity_poly.pdbx_strand_id
1 'polypeptide(L)'
;MKFLNGSERINAGLIGCGKLATSVHLPAMMEIEGLKVKALSDVNEKNLIDAKRKFKVEYGYLDYKVMLKEADIDSVWICTPPETHEKIVLDCLKHGKHVLCEKPISQSLQGALEVKRLFEESSRKLRNLILMPAHNFIFTPNLQYSMNLILEGEIGNVKYIRSTSTSNLTFYGAKTDFRVRARGGVIEDQLPHTIYVCQSIAGNIERILSVKTSRSQHAYINSVHTVALTRRGVRLEMSAEWTRFMPKFKVEVFGTSGMIELDLLKSPYKVKISRGDEVETINLGKKSLQFLDTLRNRHPSYLMEDEHFCRCIRGLEEPRVSVDDGVALVRVVEEIMSFLGGGKTPIKKETVILQPAREKVNEAVEALFKTIELRGILKKSSLTLIKPNICYPKNPKKMVITDPELLKGVIEFVKPKTDRLIVVESDNNSGRAEVRAEKSGVMEVIEDCGVEFLNLSDVESEEIKVSGCRILIPKILREADFIINMPKLKTCSIEGITITIAMKNMFGILSNRKKSRLHKKLLDVLLYINRNVKQDLI
;
A
#
# COMPACT_ATOMS: atom_id res chain seq x y z
N MET A 1 -17.59 31.10 9.09
CA MET A 1 -17.51 30.29 7.86
C MET A 1 -18.79 30.57 7.08
N LYS A 2 -18.71 31.11 5.87
CA LYS A 2 -19.88 31.50 5.07
C LYS A 2 -20.56 30.24 4.54
N PHE A 3 -21.88 30.21 4.60
CA PHE A 3 -22.70 29.12 4.08
C PHE A 3 -22.77 29.24 2.56
N LEU A 4 -22.33 28.20 1.84
CA LEU A 4 -22.54 28.10 0.40
C LEU A 4 -24.02 27.82 0.15
N ASN A 5 -24.82 28.87 -0.14
CA ASN A 5 -26.16 28.70 -0.71
C ASN A 5 -26.04 28.05 -2.11
N GLY A 6 -27.11 27.42 -2.61
CA GLY A 6 -27.14 26.66 -3.87
C GLY A 6 -26.73 27.42 -5.15
N SER A 7 -26.41 28.71 -5.05
CA SER A 7 -25.87 29.59 -6.09
C SER A 7 -24.38 29.96 -5.90
N GLU A 8 -23.70 29.49 -4.86
CA GLU A 8 -22.30 29.88 -4.57
C GLU A 8 -21.29 29.07 -5.40
N ARG A 9 -20.29 29.82 -5.89
CA ARG A 9 -19.18 29.33 -6.71
C ARG A 9 -18.22 28.51 -5.84
N ILE A 10 -17.92 27.28 -6.24
CA ILE A 10 -16.96 26.39 -5.58
C ILE A 10 -15.57 26.71 -6.09
N ASN A 11 -14.65 27.08 -5.21
CA ASN A 11 -13.23 27.22 -5.55
C ASN A 11 -12.51 25.89 -5.31
N ALA A 12 -11.96 25.31 -6.36
CA ALA A 12 -11.31 24.00 -6.34
C ALA A 12 -9.78 24.11 -6.35
N GLY A 13 -9.15 23.24 -5.55
CA GLY A 13 -7.76 22.83 -5.70
C GLY A 13 -7.66 21.44 -6.34
N LEU A 14 -6.56 21.17 -7.05
CA LEU A 14 -6.23 19.82 -7.52
C LEU A 14 -4.80 19.46 -7.13
N ILE A 15 -4.61 18.27 -6.54
CA ILE A 15 -3.31 17.74 -6.12
C ILE A 15 -2.96 16.55 -7.01
N GLY A 16 -1.81 16.62 -7.70
CA GLY A 16 -1.33 15.64 -8.66
C GLY A 16 -1.71 15.98 -10.10
N CYS A 17 -0.87 16.75 -10.79
CA CYS A 17 -1.06 17.20 -12.18
C CYS A 17 -0.63 16.13 -13.21
N GLY A 18 -0.87 14.86 -12.88
CA GLY A 18 -0.52 13.72 -13.72
C GLY A 18 -1.44 13.56 -14.94
N LYS A 19 -1.28 12.44 -15.64
CA LYS A 19 -2.01 12.15 -16.88
C LYS A 19 -3.52 12.04 -16.66
N LEU A 20 -3.95 11.46 -15.52
CA LEU A 20 -5.36 11.35 -15.15
C LEU A 20 -5.97 12.74 -14.94
N ALA A 21 -5.37 13.56 -14.06
CA ALA A 21 -5.81 14.95 -13.85
C ALA A 21 -5.90 15.74 -15.16
N THR A 22 -4.86 15.72 -15.99
CA THR A 22 -4.77 16.56 -17.20
C THR A 22 -5.52 16.03 -18.42
N SER A 23 -6.01 14.79 -18.38
CA SER A 23 -6.75 14.16 -19.49
C SER A 23 -8.23 13.98 -19.18
N VAL A 24 -8.63 13.84 -17.91
CA VAL A 24 -10.04 13.60 -17.55
C VAL A 24 -10.60 14.62 -16.55
N HIS A 25 -10.02 14.80 -15.36
CA HIS A 25 -10.61 15.69 -14.34
C HIS A 25 -10.52 17.17 -14.72
N LEU A 26 -9.35 17.71 -15.05
CA LEU A 26 -9.24 19.13 -15.41
C LEU A 26 -10.13 19.51 -16.59
N PRO A 27 -10.21 18.72 -17.69
CA PRO A 27 -11.21 18.96 -18.72
C PRO A 27 -12.65 18.96 -18.18
N ALA A 28 -13.04 17.96 -17.40
CA ALA A 28 -14.39 17.86 -16.82
C ALA A 28 -14.72 19.04 -15.90
N MET A 29 -13.84 19.35 -14.95
CA MET A 29 -14.00 20.45 -14.01
C MET A 29 -14.17 21.82 -14.69
N MET A 30 -13.56 22.02 -15.87
CA MET A 30 -13.71 23.28 -16.63
C MET A 30 -15.06 23.40 -17.34
N GLU A 31 -15.81 22.31 -17.48
CA GLU A 31 -17.15 22.29 -18.06
C GLU A 31 -18.24 22.52 -16.99
N ILE A 32 -17.93 22.36 -15.71
CA ILE A 32 -18.91 22.43 -14.61
C ILE A 32 -19.24 23.87 -14.25
N GLU A 33 -20.51 24.22 -14.39
CA GLU A 33 -21.00 25.54 -13.99
C GLU A 33 -20.86 25.77 -12.47
N GLY A 34 -20.35 26.95 -12.13
CA GLY A 34 -20.11 27.34 -10.75
C GLY A 34 -18.93 26.64 -10.08
N LEU A 35 -18.07 25.92 -10.82
CA LEU A 35 -16.78 25.41 -10.33
C LEU A 35 -15.63 26.26 -10.89
N LYS A 36 -14.70 26.72 -10.05
CA LYS A 36 -13.48 27.43 -10.47
C LYS A 36 -12.24 26.70 -9.96
N VAL A 37 -11.44 26.14 -10.85
CA VAL A 37 -10.11 25.62 -10.50
C VAL A 37 -9.18 26.80 -10.22
N LYS A 38 -8.91 27.07 -8.94
CA LYS A 38 -8.05 28.19 -8.51
C LYS A 38 -6.60 27.79 -8.32
N ALA A 39 -6.34 26.57 -7.86
CA ALA A 39 -5.00 26.15 -7.48
C ALA A 39 -4.70 24.73 -7.97
N LEU A 40 -3.46 24.54 -8.43
CA LEU A 40 -2.89 23.23 -8.72
C LEU A 40 -1.71 22.96 -7.79
N SER A 41 -1.49 21.70 -7.43
CA SER A 41 -0.27 21.25 -6.77
C SER A 41 0.29 19.99 -7.41
N ASP A 42 1.61 19.97 -7.60
CA ASP A 42 2.37 18.79 -8.00
C ASP A 42 3.81 18.94 -7.50
N VAL A 43 4.41 17.85 -7.01
CA VAL A 43 5.82 17.82 -6.61
C VAL A 43 6.77 17.94 -7.81
N ASN A 44 6.26 17.62 -9.01
CA ASN A 44 6.96 17.80 -10.28
C ASN A 44 6.61 19.16 -10.88
N GLU A 45 7.56 20.08 -10.82
CA GLU A 45 7.42 21.45 -11.32
C GLU A 45 7.01 21.52 -12.79
N LYS A 46 7.54 20.64 -13.64
CA LYS A 46 7.19 20.62 -15.07
C LYS A 46 5.71 20.28 -15.28
N ASN A 47 5.21 19.23 -14.62
CA ASN A 47 3.79 18.86 -14.70
C ASN A 47 2.89 20.00 -14.23
N LEU A 48 3.28 20.68 -13.14
CA LEU A 48 2.56 21.82 -12.59
C LEU A 48 2.49 22.98 -13.60
N ILE A 49 3.63 23.40 -14.15
CA ILE A 49 3.71 24.50 -15.12
C ILE A 49 2.91 24.18 -16.38
N ASP A 50 3.06 22.97 -16.93
CA ASP A 50 2.37 22.54 -18.13
C ASP A 50 0.85 22.51 -17.92
N ALA A 51 0.38 21.97 -16.78
CA ALA A 51 -1.03 21.94 -16.43
C ALA A 51 -1.60 23.35 -16.22
N LYS A 52 -0.91 24.21 -15.45
CA LYS A 52 -1.34 25.60 -15.24
C LYS A 52 -1.49 26.36 -16.55
N ARG A 53 -0.50 26.25 -17.44
CA ARG A 53 -0.54 26.93 -18.75
C ARG A 53 -1.68 26.40 -19.61
N LYS A 54 -1.85 25.07 -19.69
CA LYS A 54 -2.89 24.43 -20.51
C LYS A 54 -4.30 24.79 -20.05
N PHE A 55 -4.51 24.82 -18.73
CA PHE A 55 -5.83 24.99 -18.11
C PHE A 55 -6.06 26.41 -17.56
N LYS A 56 -5.10 27.33 -17.76
CA LYS A 56 -5.15 28.73 -17.31
C LYS A 56 -5.48 28.87 -15.82
N VAL A 57 -4.90 28.01 -14.98
CA VAL A 57 -5.09 28.05 -13.52
C VAL A 57 -4.12 29.05 -12.89
N GLU A 58 -4.65 29.90 -12.02
CA GLU A 58 -3.98 31.07 -11.44
C GLU A 58 -2.80 30.66 -10.53
N TYR A 59 -3.04 29.79 -9.55
CA TYR A 59 -2.06 29.45 -8.53
C TYR A 59 -1.46 28.05 -8.70
N GLY A 60 -0.18 27.91 -8.36
CA GLY A 60 0.57 26.66 -8.44
C GLY A 60 1.46 26.48 -7.24
N TYR A 61 1.45 25.29 -6.65
CA TYR A 61 2.18 24.98 -5.43
C TYR A 61 2.96 23.68 -5.56
N LEU A 62 4.26 23.70 -5.29
CA LEU A 62 5.08 22.48 -5.24
C LEU A 62 4.81 21.64 -3.98
N ASP A 63 4.23 22.25 -2.94
CA ASP A 63 3.77 21.59 -1.72
C ASP A 63 2.27 21.83 -1.53
N TYR A 64 1.48 20.76 -1.55
CA TYR A 64 0.03 20.85 -1.36
C TYR A 64 -0.34 21.39 0.02
N LYS A 65 0.52 21.24 1.03
CA LYS A 65 0.25 21.77 2.37
C LYS A 65 0.26 23.30 2.39
N VAL A 66 1.09 23.91 1.54
CA VAL A 66 1.08 25.36 1.32
C VAL A 66 -0.21 25.74 0.60
N MET A 67 -0.59 25.00 -0.45
CA MET A 67 -1.87 25.19 -1.14
C MET A 67 -3.07 25.14 -0.18
N LEU A 68 -3.14 24.14 0.71
CA LEU A 68 -4.24 24.00 1.67
C LEU A 68 -4.36 25.18 2.66
N LYS A 69 -3.25 25.86 2.94
CA LYS A 69 -3.19 26.99 3.87
C LYS A 69 -3.45 28.34 3.19
N GLU A 70 -2.87 28.55 2.01
CA GLU A 70 -2.81 29.86 1.36
C GLU A 70 -3.85 30.03 0.26
N ALA A 71 -4.25 28.94 -0.41
CA ALA A 71 -5.21 29.03 -1.49
C ALA A 71 -6.64 29.19 -0.95
N ASP A 72 -7.37 30.15 -1.51
CA ASP A 72 -8.80 30.34 -1.28
C ASP A 72 -9.61 29.27 -2.04
N ILE A 73 -9.60 28.04 -1.50
CA ILE A 73 -10.27 26.85 -2.03
C ILE A 73 -11.19 26.20 -1.00
N ASP A 74 -12.31 25.67 -1.46
CA ASP A 74 -13.34 24.98 -0.67
C ASP A 74 -13.19 23.46 -0.78
N SER A 75 -12.76 22.97 -1.93
CA SER A 75 -12.69 21.55 -2.27
C SER A 75 -11.39 21.16 -2.95
N VAL A 76 -11.05 19.87 -2.87
CA VAL A 76 -9.80 19.31 -3.37
C VAL A 76 -10.04 18.02 -4.14
N TRP A 77 -9.53 17.96 -5.36
CA TRP A 77 -9.39 16.74 -6.15
C TRP A 77 -7.99 16.15 -5.94
N ILE A 78 -7.91 14.90 -5.50
CA ILE A 78 -6.65 14.19 -5.28
C ILE A 78 -6.48 13.17 -6.39
N CYS A 79 -5.51 13.40 -7.28
CA CYS A 79 -5.20 12.59 -8.45
C CYS A 79 -3.74 12.07 -8.42
N THR A 80 -3.18 11.93 -7.22
CA THR A 80 -1.81 11.44 -7.00
C THR A 80 -1.73 9.92 -7.09
N PRO A 81 -0.54 9.31 -6.93
CA PRO A 81 -0.44 7.86 -6.77
C PRO A 81 -1.06 7.36 -5.44
N PRO A 82 -1.62 6.13 -5.40
CA PRO A 82 -2.35 5.60 -4.24
C PRO A 82 -1.63 5.66 -2.90
N GLU A 83 -0.30 5.50 -2.90
CA GLU A 83 0.54 5.54 -1.69
C GLU A 83 0.51 6.88 -0.94
N THR A 84 0.01 7.94 -1.59
CA THR A 84 -0.09 9.29 -1.01
C THR A 84 -1.50 9.67 -0.58
N HIS A 85 -2.52 8.94 -1.03
CA HIS A 85 -3.93 9.32 -0.86
C HIS A 85 -4.32 9.50 0.60
N GLU A 86 -4.07 8.50 1.45
CA GLU A 86 -4.44 8.51 2.87
C GLU A 86 -3.97 9.80 3.55
N LYS A 87 -2.68 10.12 3.42
CA LYS A 87 -2.09 11.31 4.06
C LYS A 87 -2.71 12.60 3.54
N ILE A 88 -2.88 12.72 2.22
CA ILE A 88 -3.42 13.94 1.60
C ILE A 88 -4.89 14.12 2.01
N VAL A 89 -5.70 13.05 1.98
CA VAL A 89 -7.10 13.08 2.43
C VAL A 89 -7.18 13.54 3.88
N LEU A 90 -6.40 12.94 4.79
CA LEU A 90 -6.40 13.33 6.20
C LEU A 90 -6.01 14.81 6.41
N ASP A 91 -5.01 15.30 5.66
CA ASP A 91 -4.59 16.69 5.73
C ASP A 91 -5.67 17.64 5.17
N CYS A 92 -6.36 17.29 4.08
CA CYS A 92 -7.50 18.05 3.55
C CYS A 92 -8.67 18.14 4.54
N LEU A 93 -9.04 17.01 5.17
CA LEU A 93 -10.12 16.94 6.15
C LEU A 93 -9.83 17.83 7.38
N LYS A 94 -8.57 17.86 7.86
CA LYS A 94 -8.15 18.75 8.96
C LYS A 94 -8.28 20.24 8.62
N HIS A 95 -8.16 20.60 7.35
CA HIS A 95 -8.37 21.96 6.87
C HIS A 95 -9.83 22.23 6.47
N GLY A 96 -10.74 21.29 6.74
CA GLY A 96 -12.17 21.43 6.46
C GLY A 96 -12.50 21.51 4.97
N LYS A 97 -11.69 20.90 4.10
CA LYS A 97 -11.91 20.91 2.66
C LYS A 97 -12.77 19.72 2.25
N HIS A 98 -13.72 19.93 1.33
CA HIS A 98 -14.39 18.81 0.68
C HIS A 98 -13.39 18.05 -0.19
N VAL A 99 -13.48 16.73 -0.29
CA VAL A 99 -12.47 15.91 -0.97
C VAL A 99 -13.11 14.94 -1.96
N LEU A 100 -12.66 14.98 -3.21
CA LEU A 100 -12.76 13.86 -4.15
C LEU A 100 -11.39 13.21 -4.25
N CYS A 101 -11.27 11.93 -3.90
CA CYS A 101 -9.99 11.22 -3.91
C CYS A 101 -10.02 10.06 -4.88
N GLU A 102 -9.06 10.02 -5.81
CA GLU A 102 -8.90 8.88 -6.70
C GLU A 102 -8.76 7.55 -5.96
N LYS A 103 -9.16 6.47 -6.63
CA LYS A 103 -9.16 5.14 -6.05
C LYS A 103 -7.74 4.54 -6.03
N PRO A 104 -7.47 3.62 -5.09
CA PRO A 104 -8.20 3.43 -3.84
C PRO A 104 -7.93 4.59 -2.87
N ILE A 105 -8.87 4.90 -1.97
CA ILE A 105 -8.71 5.99 -0.99
C ILE A 105 -7.54 5.77 0.00
N SER A 106 -7.11 4.51 0.15
CA SER A 106 -5.96 4.07 0.94
C SER A 106 -5.44 2.75 0.38
N GLN A 107 -4.15 2.45 0.59
CA GLN A 107 -3.55 1.15 0.26
C GLN A 107 -3.79 0.07 1.33
N SER A 108 -4.38 0.43 2.47
CA SER A 108 -4.68 -0.51 3.56
C SER A 108 -6.06 -0.24 4.16
N LEU A 109 -6.71 -1.31 4.62
CA LEU A 109 -7.99 -1.22 5.31
C LEU A 109 -7.88 -0.34 6.55
N GLN A 110 -6.79 -0.45 7.32
CA GLN A 110 -6.57 0.39 8.48
C GLN A 110 -6.51 1.88 8.11
N GLY A 111 -5.80 2.23 7.05
CA GLY A 111 -5.74 3.62 6.57
C GLY A 111 -7.10 4.12 6.08
N ALA A 112 -7.88 3.28 5.41
CA ALA A 112 -9.25 3.63 5.00
C ALA A 112 -10.18 3.86 6.21
N LEU A 113 -10.05 3.04 7.26
CA LEU A 113 -10.78 3.20 8.51
C LEU A 113 -10.39 4.47 9.26
N GLU A 114 -9.11 4.86 9.22
CA GLU A 114 -8.64 6.11 9.81
C GLU A 114 -9.18 7.33 9.06
N VAL A 115 -9.19 7.28 7.72
CA VAL A 115 -9.86 8.29 6.88
C VAL A 115 -11.33 8.41 7.25
N LYS A 116 -12.04 7.28 7.38
CA LYS A 116 -13.45 7.26 7.81
C LYS A 116 -13.63 7.91 9.18
N ARG A 117 -12.82 7.51 10.18
CA ARG A 117 -12.88 8.05 11.55
C ARG A 117 -12.71 9.57 11.55
N LEU A 118 -11.67 10.07 10.88
CA LEU A 118 -11.40 11.51 10.84
C LEU A 118 -12.48 12.27 10.06
N PHE A 119 -13.00 11.68 8.97
CA PHE A 119 -14.11 12.26 8.23
C PHE A 119 -15.35 12.42 9.12
N GLU A 120 -15.77 11.38 9.82
CA GLU A 120 -16.92 11.45 10.75
C GLU A 120 -16.71 12.47 11.87
N GLU A 121 -15.51 12.54 12.45
CA GLU A 121 -15.17 13.56 13.45
C GLU A 121 -15.21 14.98 12.89
N SER A 122 -14.73 15.16 11.67
CA SER A 122 -14.70 16.46 11.00
C SER A 122 -16.09 16.89 10.56
N SER A 123 -16.90 15.99 10.03
CA SER A 123 -18.28 16.24 9.60
C SER A 123 -19.22 16.60 10.76
N ARG A 124 -18.94 16.12 11.98
CA ARG A 124 -19.66 16.56 13.19
C ARG A 124 -19.35 18.02 13.56
N LYS A 125 -18.10 18.47 13.32
CA LYS A 125 -17.63 19.83 13.65
C LYS A 125 -17.99 20.83 12.54
N LEU A 126 -17.82 20.41 11.30
CA LEU A 126 -18.02 21.17 10.08
C LEU A 126 -19.23 20.55 9.39
N ARG A 127 -20.42 21.12 9.64
CA ARG A 127 -21.65 20.66 8.98
C ARG A 127 -21.41 20.63 7.46
N ASN A 128 -21.82 19.54 6.82
CA ASN A 128 -21.82 19.33 5.36
C ASN A 128 -20.46 19.05 4.70
N LEU A 129 -19.43 18.60 5.43
CA LEU A 129 -18.19 18.14 4.80
C LEU A 129 -18.46 16.91 3.91
N ILE A 130 -17.94 16.93 2.68
CA ILE A 130 -18.12 15.84 1.71
C ILE A 130 -16.78 15.17 1.44
N LEU A 131 -16.74 13.85 1.54
CA LEU A 131 -15.63 13.00 1.13
C LEU A 131 -16.16 11.92 0.20
N MET A 132 -15.68 11.91 -1.04
CA MET A 132 -16.06 10.92 -2.05
C MET A 132 -14.80 10.21 -2.61
N PRO A 133 -14.69 8.89 -2.47
CA PRO A 133 -13.79 8.10 -3.30
C PRO A 133 -14.23 8.18 -4.78
N ALA A 134 -13.29 8.37 -5.70
CA ALA A 134 -13.57 8.45 -7.13
C ALA A 134 -13.80 7.04 -7.70
N HIS A 135 -15.07 6.66 -7.79
CA HIS A 135 -15.55 5.40 -8.36
C HIS A 135 -16.31 5.70 -9.65
N ASN A 136 -15.68 6.46 -10.54
CA ASN A 136 -16.27 7.12 -11.69
C ASN A 136 -17.29 6.26 -12.47
N PHE A 137 -17.00 4.98 -12.75
CA PHE A 137 -17.91 4.12 -13.50
C PHE A 137 -19.33 3.97 -12.90
N ILE A 138 -19.52 4.20 -11.59
CA ILE A 138 -20.86 4.28 -10.96
C ILE A 138 -21.72 5.39 -11.60
N PHE A 139 -21.09 6.43 -12.12
CA PHE A 139 -21.73 7.57 -12.78
C PHE A 139 -21.93 7.38 -14.28
N THR A 140 -21.65 6.19 -14.82
CA THR A 140 -21.87 5.92 -16.26
C THR A 140 -23.38 5.91 -16.56
N PRO A 141 -23.87 6.62 -17.60
CA PRO A 141 -25.30 6.75 -17.87
C PRO A 141 -26.06 5.43 -17.97
N ASN A 142 -25.48 4.44 -18.66
CA ASN A 142 -26.10 3.13 -18.80
C ASN A 142 -26.19 2.37 -17.47
N LEU A 143 -25.18 2.46 -16.60
CA LEU A 143 -25.24 1.87 -15.26
C LEU A 143 -26.29 2.55 -14.39
N GLN A 144 -26.33 3.90 -14.38
CA GLN A 144 -27.33 4.64 -13.60
C GLN A 144 -28.76 4.30 -14.03
N TYR A 145 -29.00 4.21 -15.34
CA TYR A 145 -30.30 3.80 -15.88
C TYR A 145 -30.64 2.35 -15.49
N SER A 146 -29.67 1.43 -15.62
CA SER A 146 -29.88 0.03 -15.21
C SER A 146 -30.14 -0.15 -13.73
N MET A 147 -29.59 0.70 -12.86
CA MET A 147 -29.93 0.67 -11.44
C MET A 147 -31.42 0.94 -11.21
N ASN A 148 -32.03 1.88 -11.96
CA ASN A 148 -33.47 2.14 -11.87
C ASN A 148 -34.29 0.93 -12.34
N LEU A 149 -33.93 0.34 -13.48
CA LEU A 149 -34.60 -0.86 -14.00
C LEU A 149 -34.52 -2.05 -13.02
N ILE A 150 -33.38 -2.23 -12.37
CA ILE A 150 -33.20 -3.28 -11.35
C ILE A 150 -34.09 -3.00 -10.13
N LEU A 151 -34.18 -1.74 -9.70
CA LEU A 151 -35.06 -1.33 -8.60
C LEU A 151 -36.55 -1.49 -8.93
N GLU A 152 -36.94 -1.23 -10.18
CA GLU A 152 -38.30 -1.41 -10.71
C GLU A 152 -38.67 -2.90 -10.93
N GLY A 153 -37.69 -3.81 -10.78
CA GLY A 153 -37.92 -5.26 -10.84
C GLY A 153 -37.89 -5.83 -12.26
N GLU A 154 -37.35 -5.11 -13.24
CA GLU A 154 -37.43 -5.47 -14.67
C GLU A 154 -36.74 -6.78 -15.04
N ILE A 155 -35.78 -7.23 -14.23
CA ILE A 155 -35.14 -8.54 -14.35
C ILE A 155 -35.41 -9.46 -13.15
N GLY A 156 -36.32 -9.05 -12.26
CA GLY A 156 -36.59 -9.72 -10.99
C GLY A 156 -35.42 -9.61 -10.02
N ASN A 157 -35.25 -10.62 -9.15
CA ASN A 157 -34.20 -10.60 -8.13
C ASN A 157 -32.83 -10.91 -8.74
N VAL A 158 -31.84 -10.04 -8.55
CA VAL A 158 -30.45 -10.28 -8.97
C VAL A 158 -29.89 -11.53 -8.28
N LYS A 159 -29.36 -12.49 -9.07
CA LYS A 159 -28.77 -13.74 -8.57
C LYS A 159 -27.29 -13.87 -8.86
N TYR A 160 -26.84 -13.35 -9.99
CA TYR A 160 -25.47 -13.50 -10.44
C TYR A 160 -25.03 -12.27 -11.25
N ILE A 161 -23.78 -11.84 -11.05
CA ILE A 161 -23.17 -10.78 -11.85
C ILE A 161 -21.85 -11.29 -12.40
N ARG A 162 -21.64 -11.09 -13.70
CA ARG A 162 -20.34 -11.27 -14.34
C ARG A 162 -19.81 -9.91 -14.77
N SER A 163 -18.58 -9.60 -14.41
CA SER A 163 -17.95 -8.33 -14.77
C SER A 163 -16.50 -8.52 -15.17
N THR A 164 -16.15 -7.96 -16.32
CA THR A 164 -14.85 -8.16 -16.97
C THR A 164 -14.29 -6.82 -17.42
N SER A 165 -13.15 -6.44 -16.84
CA SER A 165 -12.40 -5.24 -17.24
C SER A 165 -11.13 -5.62 -17.97
N THR A 166 -10.93 -5.10 -19.18
CA THR A 166 -9.70 -5.24 -19.93
C THR A 166 -9.13 -3.88 -20.26
N SER A 167 -7.83 -3.70 -20.02
CA SER A 167 -7.13 -2.43 -20.23
C SER A 167 -5.87 -2.63 -21.06
N ASN A 168 -5.49 -1.61 -21.82
CA ASN A 168 -4.30 -1.63 -22.66
C ASN A 168 -3.26 -0.63 -22.13
N LEU A 169 -2.22 -1.15 -21.48
CA LEU A 169 -1.15 -0.35 -20.87
C LEU A 169 -0.47 0.60 -21.87
N THR A 170 -0.32 0.16 -23.12
CA THR A 170 0.27 0.96 -24.21
C THR A 170 -0.61 2.13 -24.62
N PHE A 171 -1.95 1.97 -24.61
CA PHE A 171 -2.89 3.03 -24.99
C PHE A 171 -2.92 4.17 -23.98
N TYR A 172 -2.78 3.87 -22.69
CA TYR A 172 -2.72 4.89 -21.65
C TYR A 172 -1.42 5.68 -21.65
N GLY A 173 -0.36 5.22 -22.35
CA GLY A 173 0.96 5.89 -22.44
C GLY A 173 1.48 6.39 -21.10
N ALA A 174 1.09 5.71 -20.01
CA ALA A 174 1.39 6.11 -18.65
C ALA A 174 2.71 5.43 -18.28
N LYS A 175 3.81 6.20 -18.28
CA LYS A 175 5.07 5.80 -17.66
C LYS A 175 4.95 5.87 -16.13
N THR A 176 3.89 5.31 -15.56
CA THR A 176 3.69 5.31 -14.11
C THR A 176 4.35 4.09 -13.52
N ASP A 177 5.44 4.34 -12.82
CA ASP A 177 6.26 3.35 -12.13
C ASP A 177 5.45 2.47 -11.16
N PHE A 178 4.41 3.01 -10.53
CA PHE A 178 3.66 2.28 -9.50
C PHE A 178 2.95 1.03 -10.05
N ARG A 179 2.40 1.04 -11.28
CA ARG A 179 1.67 -0.11 -11.85
C ARG A 179 2.54 -1.33 -12.09
N VAL A 180 3.82 -1.09 -12.41
CA VAL A 180 4.82 -2.14 -12.66
C VAL A 180 5.65 -2.47 -11.42
N ARG A 181 5.73 -1.56 -10.44
CA ARG A 181 6.35 -1.79 -9.13
C ARG A 181 5.41 -2.44 -8.11
N ALA A 182 4.10 -2.31 -8.29
CA ALA A 182 3.12 -2.83 -7.35
C ALA A 182 2.99 -4.37 -7.49
N ARG A 183 3.01 -5.06 -6.35
CA ARG A 183 2.96 -6.53 -6.30
C ARG A 183 1.66 -7.10 -6.87
N GLY A 184 0.56 -6.34 -6.85
CA GLY A 184 -0.77 -6.78 -7.31
C GLY A 184 -1.04 -6.58 -8.80
N GLY A 185 -0.24 -5.79 -9.52
CA GLY A 185 -0.42 -5.54 -10.95
C GLY A 185 -1.85 -5.12 -11.31
N VAL A 186 -2.52 -5.89 -12.18
CA VAL A 186 -3.90 -5.61 -12.61
C VAL A 186 -4.94 -5.61 -11.47
N ILE A 187 -4.63 -6.24 -10.33
CA ILE A 187 -5.51 -6.30 -9.14
C ILE A 187 -5.64 -4.93 -8.47
N GLU A 188 -4.57 -4.14 -8.46
CA GLU A 188 -4.58 -2.81 -7.84
C GLU A 188 -4.98 -1.72 -8.85
N ASP A 189 -4.82 -2.00 -10.16
CA ASP A 189 -5.13 -1.03 -11.23
C ASP A 189 -6.58 -1.16 -11.74
N GLN A 190 -7.00 -2.34 -12.17
CA GLN A 190 -8.25 -2.53 -12.94
C GLN A 190 -9.36 -3.25 -12.16
N LEU A 191 -9.01 -4.25 -11.36
CA LEU A 191 -9.99 -4.99 -10.56
C LEU A 191 -10.84 -4.11 -9.62
N PRO A 192 -10.35 -2.99 -9.06
CA PRO A 192 -11.17 -2.12 -8.23
C PRO A 192 -12.44 -1.63 -8.93
N HIS A 193 -12.36 -1.36 -10.23
CA HIS A 193 -13.51 -0.94 -11.04
C HIS A 193 -14.60 -2.01 -11.05
N THR A 194 -14.22 -3.26 -11.29
CA THR A 194 -15.14 -4.38 -11.24
C THR A 194 -15.74 -4.58 -9.85
N ILE A 195 -14.94 -4.43 -8.80
CA ILE A 195 -15.38 -4.63 -7.41
C ILE A 195 -16.46 -3.61 -7.03
N TYR A 196 -16.19 -2.31 -7.18
CA TYR A 196 -17.14 -1.29 -6.70
C TYR A 196 -18.41 -1.26 -7.56
N VAL A 197 -18.34 -1.56 -8.88
CA VAL A 197 -19.54 -1.64 -9.74
C VAL A 197 -20.42 -2.82 -9.32
N CYS A 198 -19.83 -3.99 -9.04
CA CYS A 198 -20.60 -5.11 -8.52
C CYS A 198 -21.22 -4.79 -7.15
N GLN A 199 -20.49 -4.09 -6.27
CA GLN A 199 -21.02 -3.66 -4.97
C GLN A 199 -22.16 -2.66 -5.09
N SER A 200 -22.10 -1.73 -6.05
CA SER A 200 -23.20 -0.77 -6.26
C SER A 200 -24.48 -1.45 -6.72
N ILE A 201 -24.38 -2.57 -7.45
CA ILE A 201 -25.54 -3.33 -7.95
C ILE A 201 -26.07 -4.33 -6.90
N ALA A 202 -25.19 -5.16 -6.33
CA ALA A 202 -25.58 -6.31 -5.50
C ALA A 202 -25.38 -6.12 -3.98
N GLY A 203 -24.88 -4.94 -3.58
CA GLY A 203 -24.48 -4.64 -2.21
C GLY A 203 -23.10 -5.19 -1.84
N ASN A 204 -22.68 -4.92 -0.61
CA ASN A 204 -21.35 -5.26 -0.13
C ASN A 204 -21.01 -6.75 -0.25
N ILE A 205 -19.81 -7.01 -0.77
CA ILE A 205 -19.19 -8.34 -0.79
C ILE A 205 -18.96 -8.77 0.66
N GLU A 206 -19.38 -9.98 1.00
CA GLU A 206 -19.17 -10.58 2.32
C GLU A 206 -17.85 -11.37 2.36
N ARG A 207 -17.61 -12.20 1.34
CA ARG A 207 -16.44 -13.08 1.26
C ARG A 207 -15.99 -13.35 -0.16
N ILE A 208 -14.69 -13.55 -0.33
CA ILE A 208 -14.08 -14.05 -1.55
C ILE A 208 -14.05 -15.58 -1.51
N LEU A 209 -14.59 -16.22 -2.56
CA LEU A 209 -14.68 -17.67 -2.69
C LEU A 209 -13.45 -18.27 -3.39
N SER A 210 -12.92 -17.59 -4.39
CA SER A 210 -11.72 -18.05 -5.10
C SER A 210 -11.03 -16.90 -5.82
N VAL A 211 -9.70 -16.96 -5.90
CA VAL A 211 -8.87 -16.06 -6.70
C VAL A 211 -7.94 -16.91 -7.58
N LYS A 212 -7.94 -16.64 -8.88
CA LYS A 212 -7.03 -17.24 -9.86
C LYS A 212 -6.29 -16.13 -10.59
N THR A 213 -4.98 -16.26 -10.72
CA THR A 213 -4.13 -15.25 -11.37
C THR A 213 -3.24 -15.86 -12.43
N SER A 214 -2.96 -15.10 -13.49
CA SER A 214 -1.84 -15.38 -14.38
C SER A 214 -0.77 -14.30 -14.25
N ARG A 215 0.49 -14.67 -14.52
CA ARG A 215 1.63 -13.76 -14.49
C ARG A 215 2.26 -13.66 -15.87
N SER A 216 2.70 -12.46 -16.23
CA SER A 216 3.47 -12.25 -17.45
C SER A 216 4.93 -12.71 -17.27
N GLN A 217 5.68 -12.76 -18.37
CA GLN A 217 7.15 -13.01 -18.36
C GLN A 217 7.94 -12.03 -17.46
N HIS A 218 7.34 -10.89 -17.09
CA HIS A 218 7.96 -9.82 -16.30
C HIS A 218 7.55 -9.86 -14.81
N ALA A 219 7.14 -11.03 -14.30
CA ALA A 219 6.87 -11.36 -12.89
C ALA A 219 5.67 -10.69 -12.20
N TYR A 220 4.99 -9.70 -12.80
CA TYR A 220 3.74 -9.11 -12.28
C TYR A 220 2.48 -9.88 -12.73
N ILE A 221 1.38 -9.70 -11.99
CA ILE A 221 0.06 -10.27 -12.29
C ILE A 221 -0.60 -9.45 -13.40
N ASN A 222 -0.83 -10.07 -14.56
CA ASN A 222 -1.42 -9.44 -15.74
C ASN A 222 -2.90 -9.84 -15.96
N SER A 223 -3.36 -10.93 -15.35
CA SER A 223 -4.79 -11.23 -15.27
C SER A 223 -5.18 -11.83 -13.92
N VAL A 224 -6.41 -11.53 -13.52
CA VAL A 224 -7.05 -12.05 -12.31
C VAL A 224 -8.50 -12.42 -12.60
N HIS A 225 -8.94 -13.53 -12.02
CA HIS A 225 -10.33 -13.97 -11.98
C HIS A 225 -10.68 -14.26 -10.52
N THR A 226 -11.77 -13.67 -10.05
CA THR A 226 -12.22 -13.76 -8.67
C THR A 226 -13.71 -14.11 -8.63
N VAL A 227 -14.07 -15.00 -7.73
CA VAL A 227 -15.47 -15.30 -7.41
C VAL A 227 -15.74 -14.84 -5.99
N ALA A 228 -16.85 -14.15 -5.78
CA ALA A 228 -17.24 -13.62 -4.48
C ALA A 228 -18.74 -13.85 -4.20
N LEU A 229 -19.13 -13.67 -2.94
CA LEU A 229 -20.53 -13.71 -2.50
C LEU A 229 -20.84 -12.43 -1.73
N THR A 230 -21.97 -11.78 -2.04
CA THR A 230 -22.47 -10.63 -1.27
C THR A 230 -23.25 -11.08 -0.04
N ARG A 231 -23.46 -10.17 0.92
CA ARG A 231 -24.31 -10.43 2.10
C ARG A 231 -25.75 -10.83 1.76
N ARG A 232 -26.21 -10.49 0.56
CA ARG A 232 -27.54 -10.84 0.04
C ARG A 232 -27.55 -12.18 -0.72
N GLY A 233 -26.44 -12.92 -0.70
CA GLY A 233 -26.31 -14.20 -1.38
C GLY A 233 -26.15 -14.11 -2.90
N VAL A 234 -25.85 -12.92 -3.45
CA VAL A 234 -25.60 -12.74 -4.89
C VAL A 234 -24.18 -13.21 -5.22
N ARG A 235 -24.04 -14.12 -6.19
CA ARG A 235 -22.73 -14.60 -6.64
C ARG A 235 -22.13 -13.63 -7.64
N LEU A 236 -20.87 -13.26 -7.46
CA LEU A 236 -20.14 -12.36 -8.34
C LEU A 236 -18.99 -13.10 -9.00
N GLU A 237 -18.82 -12.91 -10.30
CA GLU A 237 -17.67 -13.35 -11.07
C GLU A 237 -16.99 -12.15 -11.70
N MET A 238 -15.78 -11.87 -11.23
CA MET A 238 -15.07 -10.62 -11.48
C MET A 238 -13.73 -10.95 -12.12
N SER A 239 -13.41 -10.30 -13.23
CA SER A 239 -12.10 -10.46 -13.85
C SER A 239 -11.51 -9.13 -14.31
N ALA A 240 -10.18 -9.08 -14.29
CA ALA A 240 -9.42 -7.96 -14.81
C ALA A 240 -8.18 -8.46 -15.56
N GLU A 241 -7.89 -7.87 -16.72
CA GLU A 241 -6.77 -8.26 -17.58
C GLU A 241 -6.10 -7.07 -18.27
N TRP A 242 -4.78 -7.13 -18.40
CA TRP A 242 -4.04 -6.27 -19.33
C TRP A 242 -3.88 -6.93 -20.69
N THR A 243 -4.50 -6.34 -21.70
CA THR A 243 -4.54 -6.84 -23.08
C THR A 243 -3.80 -5.92 -24.05
N ARG A 244 -3.38 -6.47 -25.20
CA ARG A 244 -2.88 -5.69 -26.34
C ARG A 244 -4.00 -5.19 -27.25
N PHE A 245 -5.23 -5.70 -27.08
CA PHE A 245 -6.39 -5.35 -27.89
C PHE A 245 -7.14 -4.14 -27.32
N MET A 246 -8.28 -3.79 -27.94
CA MET A 246 -9.10 -2.65 -27.54
C MET A 246 -9.72 -2.87 -26.14
N PRO A 247 -9.48 -1.99 -25.15
CA PRO A 247 -10.03 -2.07 -23.78
C PRO A 247 -11.55 -2.24 -23.76
N LYS A 248 -12.08 -3.01 -22.81
CA LYS A 248 -13.53 -3.22 -22.62
C LYS A 248 -13.85 -3.23 -21.13
N PHE A 249 -15.04 -2.78 -20.74
CA PHE A 249 -15.54 -3.00 -19.38
C PHE A 249 -16.97 -3.53 -19.45
N LYS A 250 -17.13 -4.85 -19.53
CA LYS A 250 -18.43 -5.52 -19.67
C LYS A 250 -19.00 -5.87 -18.30
N VAL A 251 -20.29 -5.62 -18.10
CA VAL A 251 -21.06 -6.04 -16.92
C VAL A 251 -22.33 -6.74 -17.37
N GLU A 252 -22.59 -7.93 -16.84
CA GLU A 252 -23.75 -8.76 -17.13
C GLU A 252 -24.44 -9.07 -15.79
N VAL A 253 -25.67 -8.62 -15.63
CA VAL A 253 -26.48 -8.78 -14.41
C VAL A 253 -27.59 -9.76 -14.72
N PHE A 254 -27.58 -10.91 -14.06
CA PHE A 254 -28.57 -11.97 -14.23
C PHE A 254 -29.54 -11.95 -13.06
N GLY A 255 -30.80 -11.69 -13.37
CA GLY A 255 -31.92 -11.76 -12.44
C GLY A 255 -32.74 -13.04 -12.63
N THR A 256 -33.81 -13.18 -11.86
CA THR A 256 -34.71 -14.36 -11.92
C THR A 256 -35.58 -14.40 -13.17
N SER A 257 -35.86 -13.26 -13.79
CA SER A 257 -36.76 -13.14 -14.96
C SER A 257 -36.13 -12.43 -16.15
N GLY A 258 -34.85 -12.05 -16.05
CA GLY A 258 -34.16 -11.39 -17.16
C GLY A 258 -32.68 -11.13 -16.90
N MET A 259 -32.05 -10.43 -17.85
CA MET A 259 -30.64 -10.08 -17.82
C MET A 259 -30.43 -8.66 -18.35
N ILE A 260 -29.46 -7.94 -17.77
CA ILE A 260 -28.95 -6.66 -18.31
C ILE A 260 -27.49 -6.84 -18.71
N GLU A 261 -27.12 -6.41 -19.92
CA GLU A 261 -25.74 -6.34 -20.40
C GLU A 261 -25.31 -4.89 -20.68
N LEU A 262 -24.15 -4.52 -20.17
CA LEU A 262 -23.55 -3.20 -20.29
C LEU A 262 -22.10 -3.29 -20.79
N ASP A 263 -21.67 -2.31 -21.58
CA ASP A 263 -20.26 -1.96 -21.77
C ASP A 263 -20.03 -0.55 -21.25
N LEU A 264 -19.47 -0.46 -20.04
CA LEU A 264 -19.29 0.79 -19.30
C LEU A 264 -18.18 1.67 -19.88
N LEU A 265 -17.37 1.18 -20.82
CA LEU A 265 -16.25 1.93 -21.39
C LEU A 265 -16.51 2.32 -22.85
N LYS A 266 -16.94 1.38 -23.71
CA LYS A 266 -17.12 1.65 -25.15
C LYS A 266 -18.49 2.21 -25.47
N SER A 267 -19.53 1.76 -24.77
CA SER A 267 -20.92 2.10 -25.06
C SER A 267 -21.63 2.62 -23.80
N PRO A 268 -21.15 3.71 -23.18
CA PRO A 268 -21.63 4.19 -21.88
C PRO A 268 -23.09 4.67 -21.87
N TYR A 269 -23.76 4.69 -23.03
CA TYR A 269 -25.16 5.08 -23.20
C TYR A 269 -26.06 3.94 -23.67
N LYS A 270 -25.52 2.73 -23.90
CA LYS A 270 -26.31 1.59 -24.37
C LYS A 270 -26.57 0.63 -23.22
N VAL A 271 -27.82 0.23 -23.09
CA VAL A 271 -28.30 -0.82 -22.17
C VAL A 271 -28.96 -1.88 -23.02
N LYS A 272 -28.56 -3.14 -22.86
CA LYS A 272 -29.23 -4.27 -23.48
C LYS A 272 -29.92 -5.08 -22.40
N ILE A 273 -31.20 -5.38 -22.60
CA ILE A 273 -32.04 -6.11 -21.64
C ILE A 273 -32.59 -7.34 -22.35
N SER A 274 -32.65 -8.46 -21.64
CA SER A 274 -33.25 -9.70 -22.15
C SER A 274 -34.26 -10.24 -21.16
N ARG A 275 -35.46 -10.58 -21.64
CA ARG A 275 -36.58 -11.14 -20.85
C ARG A 275 -37.10 -12.38 -21.59
N GLY A 276 -36.69 -13.57 -21.16
CA GLY A 276 -36.91 -14.79 -21.95
C GLY A 276 -36.23 -14.68 -23.33
N ASP A 277 -37.00 -14.82 -24.40
CA ASP A 277 -36.51 -14.70 -25.79
C ASP A 277 -36.51 -13.25 -26.32
N GLU A 278 -37.14 -12.31 -25.60
CA GLU A 278 -37.18 -10.91 -26.01
C GLU A 278 -35.88 -10.19 -25.64
N VAL A 279 -35.32 -9.47 -26.60
CA VAL A 279 -34.10 -8.67 -26.41
C VAL A 279 -34.35 -7.23 -26.84
N GLU A 280 -34.22 -6.32 -25.89
CA GLU A 280 -34.36 -4.88 -26.11
C GLU A 280 -32.99 -4.20 -26.00
N THR A 281 -32.73 -3.20 -26.84
CA THR A 281 -31.55 -2.34 -26.72
C THR A 281 -31.98 -0.89 -26.62
N ILE A 282 -31.72 -0.28 -25.47
CA ILE A 282 -32.04 1.11 -25.17
C ILE A 282 -30.77 1.95 -25.38
N ASN A 283 -30.91 3.05 -26.12
CA ASN A 283 -29.83 4.01 -26.34
C ASN A 283 -30.18 5.35 -25.71
N LEU A 284 -29.46 5.70 -24.64
CA LEU A 284 -29.63 6.93 -23.86
C LEU A 284 -28.91 8.14 -24.49
N GLY A 285 -28.14 7.92 -25.55
CA GLY A 285 -27.31 8.96 -26.16
C GLY A 285 -28.14 9.97 -26.94
N LYS A 286 -27.98 11.26 -26.63
CA LYS A 286 -28.72 12.36 -27.29
C LYS A 286 -28.13 12.78 -28.64
N LYS A 287 -26.87 12.40 -28.94
CA LYS A 287 -26.17 12.73 -30.20
C LYS A 287 -25.53 11.49 -30.81
N SER A 288 -25.64 11.34 -32.12
CA SER A 288 -25.12 10.18 -32.89
C SER A 288 -23.62 9.93 -32.72
N LEU A 289 -22.83 10.94 -32.29
CA LEU A 289 -21.36 10.88 -32.19
C LEU A 289 -20.82 10.81 -30.75
N GLN A 290 -21.66 10.68 -29.71
CA GLN A 290 -21.18 10.60 -28.31
C GLN A 290 -20.25 9.41 -28.03
N PHE A 291 -20.29 8.36 -28.86
CA PHE A 291 -19.33 7.25 -28.77
C PHE A 291 -17.90 7.65 -29.19
N LEU A 292 -17.72 8.74 -29.94
CA LEU A 292 -16.38 9.26 -30.29
C LEU A 292 -15.73 10.01 -29.13
N ASP A 293 -16.52 10.47 -28.16
CA ASP A 293 -16.00 11.18 -26.99
C ASP A 293 -15.18 10.25 -26.10
N THR A 294 -15.58 8.97 -25.97
CA THR A 294 -14.78 7.96 -25.26
C THR A 294 -13.43 7.69 -25.95
N LEU A 295 -13.40 7.72 -27.29
CA LEU A 295 -12.17 7.61 -28.08
C LEU A 295 -11.26 8.85 -27.95
N ARG A 296 -11.80 9.99 -27.51
CA ARG A 296 -11.07 11.25 -27.25
C ARG A 296 -10.74 11.47 -25.76
N ASN A 297 -10.82 10.42 -24.94
CA ASN A 297 -10.63 10.48 -23.48
C ASN A 297 -11.66 11.37 -22.74
N ARG A 298 -12.84 11.59 -23.33
CA ARG A 298 -13.97 12.30 -22.72
C ARG A 298 -15.06 11.31 -22.33
N HIS A 299 -14.72 10.37 -21.46
CA HIS A 299 -15.72 9.43 -20.94
C HIS A 299 -16.69 10.19 -20.01
N PRO A 300 -18.02 10.05 -20.17
CA PRO A 300 -19.00 10.86 -19.43
C PRO A 300 -18.94 10.66 -17.91
N SER A 301 -18.46 9.50 -17.44
CA SER A 301 -18.39 9.18 -16.02
C SER A 301 -17.65 10.21 -15.18
N TYR A 302 -16.54 10.79 -15.68
CA TYR A 302 -15.75 11.76 -14.91
C TYR A 302 -16.48 13.09 -14.74
N LEU A 303 -17.09 13.61 -15.80
CA LEU A 303 -17.89 14.82 -15.72
C LEU A 303 -19.08 14.63 -14.77
N MET A 304 -19.81 13.52 -14.91
CA MET A 304 -20.95 13.23 -14.06
C MET A 304 -20.57 13.00 -12.59
N GLU A 305 -19.40 12.40 -12.32
CA GLU A 305 -18.85 12.25 -10.97
C GLU A 305 -18.47 13.61 -10.35
N ASP A 306 -17.73 14.43 -11.09
CA ASP A 306 -17.29 15.76 -10.64
C ASP A 306 -18.50 16.70 -10.44
N GLU A 307 -19.52 16.63 -11.31
CA GLU A 307 -20.79 17.36 -11.16
C GLU A 307 -21.57 16.89 -9.93
N HIS A 308 -21.68 15.57 -9.73
CA HIS A 308 -22.33 14.99 -8.55
C HIS A 308 -21.65 15.46 -7.26
N PHE A 309 -20.32 15.45 -7.22
CA PHE A 309 -19.55 15.96 -6.10
C PHE A 309 -19.85 17.44 -5.82
N CYS A 310 -19.91 18.28 -6.86
CA CYS A 310 -20.28 19.68 -6.72
C CYS A 310 -21.73 19.86 -6.21
N ARG A 311 -22.67 19.03 -6.65
CA ARG A 311 -24.06 19.02 -6.14
C ARG A 311 -24.12 18.61 -4.67
N CYS A 312 -23.30 17.65 -4.24
CA CYS A 312 -23.17 17.27 -2.83
C CYS A 312 -22.64 18.42 -1.96
N ILE A 313 -21.60 19.12 -2.43
CA ILE A 313 -21.03 20.29 -1.73
C ILE A 313 -22.10 21.37 -1.54
N ARG A 314 -22.96 21.57 -2.54
CA ARG A 314 -24.08 22.53 -2.50
C ARG A 314 -25.29 22.04 -1.69
N GLY A 315 -25.25 20.83 -1.12
CA GLY A 315 -26.35 20.24 -0.38
C GLY A 315 -27.57 19.87 -1.23
N LEU A 316 -27.39 19.68 -2.54
CA LEU A 316 -28.48 19.33 -3.46
C LEU A 316 -28.71 17.83 -3.57
N GLU A 317 -27.69 17.02 -3.28
CA GLU A 317 -27.74 15.56 -3.30
C GLU A 317 -26.84 14.97 -2.21
N GLU A 318 -27.15 13.73 -1.82
CA GLU A 318 -26.26 12.92 -0.99
C GLU A 318 -25.19 12.23 -1.85
N PRO A 319 -24.00 11.93 -1.30
CA PRO A 319 -22.97 11.19 -2.01
C PRO A 319 -23.46 9.80 -2.43
N ARG A 320 -23.45 9.52 -3.74
CA ARG A 320 -23.71 8.17 -4.28
C ARG A 320 -22.59 7.20 -3.98
N VAL A 321 -21.38 7.73 -3.74
CA VAL A 321 -20.21 6.99 -3.31
C VAL A 321 -19.74 7.62 -2.01
N SER A 322 -19.87 6.87 -0.93
CA SER A 322 -19.53 7.29 0.42
C SER A 322 -18.13 6.82 0.82
N VAL A 323 -17.64 7.31 1.95
CA VAL A 323 -16.40 6.78 2.56
C VAL A 323 -16.51 5.29 2.88
N ASP A 324 -17.71 4.80 3.18
CA ASP A 324 -17.95 3.37 3.43
C ASP A 324 -17.73 2.52 2.19
N ASP A 325 -18.10 3.02 1.01
CA ASP A 325 -17.82 2.34 -0.26
C ASP A 325 -16.32 2.26 -0.53
N GLY A 326 -15.58 3.33 -0.20
CA GLY A 326 -14.12 3.35 -0.26
C GLY A 326 -13.47 2.33 0.69
N VAL A 327 -13.94 2.26 1.93
CA VAL A 327 -13.49 1.25 2.92
C VAL A 327 -13.80 -0.15 2.44
N ALA A 328 -15.01 -0.38 1.92
CA ALA A 328 -15.44 -1.69 1.44
C ALA A 328 -14.62 -2.17 0.24
N LEU A 329 -14.29 -1.26 -0.69
CA LEU A 329 -13.39 -1.57 -1.80
C LEU A 329 -12.01 -2.00 -1.30
N VAL A 330 -11.38 -1.21 -0.41
CA VAL A 330 -10.04 -1.50 0.12
C VAL A 330 -10.04 -2.84 0.88
N ARG A 331 -11.07 -3.10 1.69
CA ARG A 331 -11.25 -4.38 2.40
C ARG A 331 -11.23 -5.57 1.43
N VAL A 332 -11.97 -5.47 0.33
CA VAL A 332 -12.07 -6.54 -0.67
C VAL A 332 -10.75 -6.73 -1.43
N VAL A 333 -10.09 -5.64 -1.83
CA VAL A 333 -8.78 -5.72 -2.49
C VAL A 333 -7.75 -6.38 -1.55
N GLU A 334 -7.71 -5.99 -0.28
CA GLU A 334 -6.81 -6.58 0.71
C GLU A 334 -7.11 -8.08 0.94
N GLU A 335 -8.38 -8.46 1.00
CA GLU A 335 -8.80 -9.87 1.08
C GLU A 335 -8.32 -10.66 -0.13
N ILE A 336 -8.51 -10.16 -1.36
CA ILE A 336 -8.04 -10.81 -2.60
C ILE A 336 -6.51 -10.94 -2.60
N MET A 337 -5.80 -9.88 -2.20
CA MET A 337 -4.34 -9.90 -2.11
C MET A 337 -3.83 -10.95 -1.11
N SER A 338 -4.60 -11.24 -0.05
CA SER A 338 -4.26 -12.28 0.92
C SER A 338 -4.27 -13.71 0.33
N PHE A 339 -5.04 -13.97 -0.74
CA PHE A 339 -5.00 -15.26 -1.44
C PHE A 339 -3.70 -15.48 -2.22
N LEU A 340 -2.98 -14.40 -2.55
CA LEU A 340 -1.74 -14.45 -3.33
C LEU A 340 -0.50 -14.64 -2.46
N GLY A 341 -0.56 -14.21 -1.21
CA GLY A 341 0.43 -14.50 -0.19
C GLY A 341 0.05 -15.79 0.52
N GLY A 342 0.59 -16.94 0.09
CA GLY A 342 0.43 -18.19 0.82
C GLY A 342 0.73 -17.99 2.31
N GLY A 343 -0.30 -18.08 3.15
CA GLY A 343 -0.22 -17.86 4.60
C GLY A 343 -0.07 -16.39 5.00
N LYS A 344 -0.99 -15.91 5.84
CA LYS A 344 -0.87 -14.63 6.56
C LYS A 344 0.55 -14.47 7.10
N THR A 345 1.25 -13.40 6.71
CA THR A 345 2.02 -12.67 7.71
C THR A 345 1.34 -11.31 7.82
N PRO A 346 0.58 -11.04 8.90
CA PRO A 346 0.10 -9.71 9.17
C PRO A 346 1.30 -8.77 9.15
N ILE A 347 1.18 -7.61 8.53
CA ILE A 347 2.06 -6.50 8.88
C ILE A 347 1.70 -6.17 10.32
N LYS A 348 2.43 -6.75 11.28
CA LYS A 348 2.36 -6.31 12.67
C LYS A 348 2.84 -4.86 12.67
N LYS A 349 1.98 -3.94 13.12
CA LYS A 349 2.45 -2.65 13.60
C LYS A 349 3.28 -2.94 14.85
N GLU A 350 4.58 -2.84 14.71
CA GLU A 350 5.51 -2.89 15.82
C GLU A 350 5.83 -1.44 16.21
N THR A 351 5.81 -1.16 17.51
CA THR A 351 6.21 0.14 18.04
C THR A 351 7.72 0.25 17.87
N VAL A 352 8.17 1.13 16.97
CA VAL A 352 9.59 1.47 16.83
C VAL A 352 9.88 2.64 17.75
N ILE A 353 10.69 2.39 18.78
CA ILE A 353 11.18 3.44 19.67
C ILE A 353 12.48 3.98 19.09
N LEU A 354 12.50 5.26 18.72
CA LEU A 354 13.70 5.95 18.26
C LEU A 354 14.27 6.75 19.43
N GLN A 355 15.34 6.24 20.04
CA GLN A 355 16.07 6.95 21.09
C GLN A 355 17.42 7.44 20.54
N PRO A 356 17.60 8.75 20.33
CA PRO A 356 18.90 9.30 19.97
C PRO A 356 19.86 9.14 21.15
N ALA A 357 20.91 8.34 21.00
CA ALA A 357 21.89 8.09 22.06
C ALA A 357 22.85 9.28 22.30
N ARG A 358 23.18 10.05 21.25
CA ARG A 358 24.18 11.16 21.28
C ARG A 358 25.42 10.75 22.14
N GLU A 359 25.82 11.55 23.13
CA GLU A 359 26.95 11.27 24.04
C GLU A 359 26.57 10.43 25.29
N LYS A 360 25.29 10.03 25.44
CA LYS A 360 24.76 9.35 26.63
C LYS A 360 24.17 7.98 26.29
N VAL A 361 25.03 7.10 25.76
CA VAL A 361 24.64 5.78 25.26
C VAL A 361 24.02 4.90 26.34
N ASN A 362 24.59 4.88 27.55
CA ASN A 362 24.08 4.06 28.66
C ASN A 362 22.67 4.45 29.11
N GLU A 363 22.38 5.75 29.23
CA GLU A 363 21.03 6.25 29.58
C GLU A 363 20.01 5.85 28.49
N ALA A 364 20.41 5.91 27.22
CA ALA A 364 19.57 5.52 26.09
C ALA A 364 19.28 4.02 26.06
N VAL A 365 20.28 3.18 26.33
CA VAL A 365 20.10 1.73 26.46
C VAL A 365 19.17 1.41 27.63
N GLU A 366 19.39 2.02 28.79
CA GLU A 366 18.54 1.75 29.96
C GLU A 366 17.08 2.16 29.72
N ALA A 367 16.85 3.32 29.09
CA ALA A 367 15.51 3.78 28.72
C ALA A 367 14.83 2.83 27.71
N LEU A 368 15.56 2.38 26.69
CA LEU A 368 15.05 1.43 25.70
C LEU A 368 14.63 0.13 26.38
N PHE A 369 15.51 -0.45 27.21
CA PHE A 369 15.27 -1.73 27.88
C PHE A 369 14.18 -1.65 28.96
N LYS A 370 14.00 -0.49 29.62
CA LYS A 370 12.87 -0.22 30.52
C LYS A 370 11.54 -0.20 29.76
N THR A 371 11.51 0.32 28.54
CA THR A 371 10.29 0.48 27.75
C THR A 371 9.77 -0.86 27.20
N ILE A 372 10.67 -1.80 26.90
CA ILE A 372 10.33 -3.13 26.37
C ILE A 372 10.07 -4.18 27.45
N GLU A 373 9.84 -3.76 28.71
CA GLU A 373 9.55 -4.63 29.86
C GLU A 373 10.48 -5.85 30.00
N LEU A 374 11.78 -5.68 29.72
CA LEU A 374 12.74 -6.80 29.81
C LEU A 374 12.89 -7.39 31.22
N ARG A 375 12.39 -6.68 32.25
CA ARG A 375 12.28 -7.16 33.63
C ARG A 375 11.26 -8.31 33.69
N GLY A 376 11.75 -9.55 33.53
CA GLY A 376 10.95 -10.78 33.62
C GLY A 376 11.17 -11.75 32.46
N ILE A 377 11.72 -11.28 31.34
CA ILE A 377 12.05 -12.12 30.18
C ILE A 377 13.39 -12.84 30.41
N LEU A 378 14.41 -12.09 30.84
CA LEU A 378 15.71 -12.64 31.22
C LEU A 378 15.63 -13.23 32.63
N LYS A 379 16.00 -14.50 32.76
CA LYS A 379 16.10 -15.23 34.03
C LYS A 379 17.56 -15.44 34.39
N LYS A 380 17.91 -15.47 35.68
CA LYS A 380 19.28 -15.75 36.13
C LYS A 380 19.88 -16.98 35.45
N SER A 381 19.17 -18.10 35.41
CA SER A 381 19.67 -19.34 34.80
C SER A 381 19.77 -19.33 33.26
N SER A 382 19.44 -18.23 32.56
CA SER A 382 19.36 -18.23 31.09
C SER A 382 20.73 -18.11 30.43
N LEU A 383 20.99 -18.85 29.35
CA LEU A 383 22.10 -18.62 28.44
C LEU A 383 21.73 -17.51 27.45
N THR A 384 22.37 -16.35 27.57
CA THR A 384 22.13 -15.19 26.70
C THR A 384 23.29 -14.97 25.74
N LEU A 385 23.00 -14.87 24.44
CA LEU A 385 23.98 -14.54 23.41
C LEU A 385 23.78 -13.11 22.89
N ILE A 386 24.87 -12.35 22.75
CA ILE A 386 24.86 -11.05 22.07
C ILE A 386 25.59 -11.20 20.73
N LYS A 387 24.92 -10.85 19.63
CA LYS A 387 25.47 -10.90 18.27
C LYS A 387 25.69 -9.48 17.71
N PRO A 388 26.86 -8.87 17.93
CA PRO A 388 27.24 -7.63 17.25
C PRO A 388 27.50 -7.86 15.76
N ASN A 389 27.71 -6.79 15.01
CA ASN A 389 28.19 -6.82 13.64
C ASN A 389 29.66 -6.38 13.59
N ILE A 390 30.61 -7.32 13.56
CA ILE A 390 32.05 -6.99 13.51
C ILE A 390 32.59 -7.17 12.07
N CYS A 391 31.89 -6.69 11.05
CA CYS A 391 32.16 -7.07 9.66
C CYS A 391 33.60 -6.80 9.19
N TYR A 392 34.20 -5.68 9.60
CA TYR A 392 35.53 -5.24 9.16
C TYR A 392 36.30 -4.60 10.33
N PRO A 393 37.63 -4.82 10.45
CA PRO A 393 38.41 -4.33 11.60
C PRO A 393 38.74 -2.82 11.55
N LYS A 394 38.44 -2.10 10.46
CA LYS A 394 38.78 -0.68 10.31
C LYS A 394 37.54 0.23 10.37
N ASN A 395 37.76 1.48 10.80
CA ASN A 395 36.80 2.60 10.80
C ASN A 395 35.56 2.40 11.70
N PRO A 396 35.73 2.17 13.02
CA PRO A 396 34.62 2.08 13.96
C PRO A 396 33.73 3.34 13.93
N LYS A 397 34.35 4.52 13.76
CA LYS A 397 33.67 5.83 13.70
C LYS A 397 32.78 6.06 12.46
N LYS A 398 32.77 5.17 11.47
CA LYS A 398 31.94 5.28 10.24
C LYS A 398 30.77 4.28 10.22
N MET A 399 30.32 3.77 11.37
CA MET A 399 29.21 2.82 11.49
C MET A 399 29.39 1.57 10.62
N VAL A 400 30.64 1.10 10.49
CA VAL A 400 30.97 -0.13 9.73
C VAL A 400 30.70 -1.38 10.56
N ILE A 401 30.80 -1.23 11.88
CA ILE A 401 30.53 -2.24 12.91
C ILE A 401 29.43 -1.75 13.87
N THR A 402 28.98 -2.63 14.76
CA THR A 402 28.19 -2.21 15.93
C THR A 402 29.05 -1.30 16.79
N ASP A 403 28.48 -0.18 17.24
CA ASP A 403 29.19 0.80 18.06
C ASP A 403 29.66 0.14 19.39
N PRO A 404 30.96 0.20 19.73
CA PRO A 404 31.47 -0.41 20.96
C PRO A 404 30.84 0.14 22.25
N GLU A 405 30.51 1.43 22.30
CA GLU A 405 29.84 2.03 23.49
C GLU A 405 28.41 1.49 23.62
N LEU A 406 27.73 1.26 22.49
CA LEU A 406 26.40 0.65 22.50
C LEU A 406 26.48 -0.82 22.95
N LEU A 407 27.49 -1.56 22.50
CA LEU A 407 27.73 -2.93 22.95
C LEU A 407 28.00 -2.96 24.47
N LYS A 408 28.85 -2.06 24.97
CA LYS A 408 29.14 -1.92 26.40
C LYS A 408 27.88 -1.70 27.22
N GLY A 409 27.06 -0.70 26.84
CA GLY A 409 25.82 -0.40 27.55
C GLY A 409 24.83 -1.57 27.57
N VAL A 410 24.74 -2.33 26.47
CA VAL A 410 23.90 -3.54 26.42
C VAL A 410 24.45 -4.65 27.33
N ILE A 411 25.77 -4.88 27.33
CA ILE A 411 26.41 -5.87 28.20
C ILE A 411 26.18 -5.50 29.67
N GLU A 412 26.46 -4.26 30.07
CA GLU A 412 26.29 -3.77 31.45
C GLU A 412 24.84 -3.89 31.92
N PHE A 413 23.87 -3.66 31.03
CA PHE A 413 22.45 -3.84 31.36
C PHE A 413 22.06 -5.31 31.53
N VAL A 414 22.54 -6.19 30.64
CA VAL A 414 22.10 -7.60 30.56
C VAL A 414 22.82 -8.47 31.58
N LYS A 415 24.12 -8.27 31.79
CA LYS A 415 24.97 -9.07 32.69
C LYS A 415 24.38 -9.31 34.09
N PRO A 416 23.81 -8.32 34.82
CA PRO A 416 23.23 -8.60 36.15
C PRO A 416 21.92 -9.41 36.11
N LYS A 417 21.37 -9.72 34.93
CA LYS A 417 20.06 -10.38 34.73
C LYS A 417 20.18 -11.83 34.23
N THR A 418 21.39 -12.30 33.94
CA THR A 418 21.70 -13.66 33.46
C THR A 418 23.03 -14.12 34.08
N ASP A 419 23.12 -15.40 34.43
CA ASP A 419 24.30 -16.03 34.99
C ASP A 419 25.32 -16.39 33.89
N ARG A 420 24.89 -16.41 32.61
CA ARG A 420 25.74 -16.80 31.48
C ARG A 420 25.46 -15.95 30.26
N LEU A 421 26.32 -14.94 30.06
CA LEU A 421 26.31 -14.02 28.93
C LEU A 421 27.54 -14.29 28.05
N ILE A 422 27.34 -14.43 26.74
CA ILE A 422 28.43 -14.65 25.78
C ILE A 422 28.23 -13.73 24.58
N VAL A 423 29.29 -13.02 24.16
CA VAL A 423 29.31 -12.28 22.90
C VAL A 423 29.80 -13.20 21.80
N VAL A 424 29.03 -13.32 20.72
CA VAL A 424 29.28 -14.30 19.65
C VAL A 424 29.52 -13.62 18.31
N GLU A 425 30.46 -14.16 17.52
CA GLU A 425 30.66 -13.78 16.12
C GLU A 425 31.27 -14.96 15.36
N SER A 426 31.17 -15.01 14.04
CA SER A 426 31.82 -16.06 13.23
C SER A 426 32.75 -15.46 12.20
N ASP A 427 33.70 -16.26 11.71
CA ASP A 427 34.63 -15.87 10.65
C ASP A 427 33.92 -15.31 9.41
N ASN A 428 34.59 -14.39 8.71
CA ASN A 428 34.08 -13.85 7.46
C ASN A 428 35.23 -13.60 6.46
N ASN A 429 34.91 -13.01 5.30
CA ASN A 429 35.90 -12.75 4.25
C ASN A 429 37.04 -11.80 4.68
N SER A 430 36.88 -11.07 5.78
CA SER A 430 37.88 -10.14 6.35
C SER A 430 38.71 -10.78 7.46
N GLY A 431 38.52 -12.08 7.73
CA GLY A 431 39.35 -12.86 8.64
C GLY A 431 38.58 -13.43 9.83
N ARG A 432 39.37 -13.98 10.77
CA ARG A 432 38.90 -14.58 12.00
C ARG A 432 38.12 -13.61 12.88
N ALA A 433 37.16 -14.13 13.65
CA ALA A 433 36.30 -13.30 14.51
C ALA A 433 37.09 -12.56 15.60
N GLU A 434 38.04 -13.25 16.24
CA GLU A 434 38.88 -12.71 17.32
C GLU A 434 39.72 -11.54 16.80
N VAL A 435 40.45 -11.76 15.70
CA VAL A 435 41.29 -10.73 15.07
C VAL A 435 40.50 -9.50 14.66
N ARG A 436 39.24 -9.67 14.22
CA ARG A 436 38.37 -8.55 13.88
C ARG A 436 37.88 -7.81 15.12
N ALA A 437 37.53 -8.54 16.18
CA ALA A 437 37.11 -7.96 17.45
C ALA A 437 38.25 -7.17 18.11
N GLU A 438 39.46 -7.73 18.15
CA GLU A 438 40.67 -7.07 18.66
C GLU A 438 40.95 -5.77 17.92
N LYS A 439 41.10 -5.84 16.59
CA LYS A 439 41.48 -4.67 15.77
C LYS A 439 40.41 -3.57 15.73
N SER A 440 39.17 -3.91 16.06
CA SER A 440 38.09 -2.92 16.11
C SER A 440 37.90 -2.27 17.48
N GLY A 441 38.62 -2.74 18.51
CA GLY A 441 38.43 -2.33 19.92
C GLY A 441 37.21 -2.98 20.58
N VAL A 442 36.51 -3.87 19.88
CA VAL A 442 35.34 -4.58 20.45
C VAL A 442 35.78 -5.62 21.47
N MET A 443 36.92 -6.28 21.26
CA MET A 443 37.43 -7.27 22.22
C MET A 443 37.74 -6.64 23.57
N GLU A 444 38.40 -5.47 23.58
CA GLU A 444 38.72 -4.70 24.78
C GLU A 444 37.44 -4.39 25.59
N VAL A 445 36.38 -3.94 24.94
CA VAL A 445 35.08 -3.70 25.60
C VAL A 445 34.50 -4.96 26.23
N ILE A 446 34.62 -6.11 25.55
CA ILE A 446 34.09 -7.39 26.05
C ILE A 446 34.88 -7.86 27.27
N GLU A 447 36.21 -7.74 27.21
CA GLU A 447 37.13 -8.09 28.30
C GLU A 447 36.95 -7.17 29.51
N ASP A 448 36.84 -5.85 29.30
CA ASP A 448 36.56 -4.85 30.34
C ASP A 448 35.23 -5.13 31.07
N CYS A 449 34.23 -5.57 30.32
CA CYS A 449 32.95 -5.97 30.89
C CYS A 449 33.01 -7.33 31.60
N GLY A 450 34.11 -8.09 31.47
CA GLY A 450 34.30 -9.43 32.02
C GLY A 450 33.27 -10.42 31.47
N VAL A 451 33.14 -10.49 30.14
CA VAL A 451 32.21 -11.38 29.42
C VAL A 451 32.99 -12.26 28.43
N GLU A 452 32.51 -13.47 28.18
CA GLU A 452 33.13 -14.40 27.23
C GLU A 452 32.88 -13.98 25.78
N PHE A 453 33.92 -14.05 24.93
CA PHE A 453 33.78 -13.98 23.47
C PHE A 453 33.93 -15.36 22.85
N LEU A 454 32.98 -15.75 22.00
CA LEU A 454 32.97 -17.06 21.35
C LEU A 454 32.93 -16.93 19.83
N ASN A 455 33.93 -17.53 19.18
CA ASN A 455 33.94 -17.67 17.73
C ASN A 455 33.08 -18.87 17.29
N LEU A 456 31.93 -18.57 16.73
CA LEU A 456 30.97 -19.52 16.20
C LEU A 456 31.54 -20.39 15.06
N SER A 457 32.65 -20.00 14.43
CA SER A 457 33.32 -20.82 13.41
C SER A 457 34.11 -22.00 13.96
N ASP A 458 34.37 -22.05 15.27
CA ASP A 458 35.15 -23.11 15.92
C ASP A 458 34.30 -24.03 16.82
N VAL A 459 32.99 -23.79 16.89
CA VAL A 459 32.07 -24.62 17.67
C VAL A 459 31.34 -25.64 16.80
N GLU A 460 30.83 -26.68 17.45
CA GLU A 460 30.07 -27.72 16.76
C GLU A 460 28.83 -27.12 16.06
N SER A 461 28.62 -27.52 14.81
CA SER A 461 27.58 -26.99 13.95
C SER A 461 26.80 -28.11 13.28
N GLU A 462 25.51 -27.89 13.09
CA GLU A 462 24.65 -28.75 12.29
C GLU A 462 24.74 -28.34 10.80
N GLU A 463 24.85 -29.32 9.90
CA GLU A 463 24.78 -29.08 8.46
C GLU A 463 23.33 -29.11 7.97
N ILE A 464 22.90 -28.03 7.33
CA ILE A 464 21.57 -27.90 6.74
C ILE A 464 21.70 -27.57 5.26
N LYS A 465 20.88 -28.23 4.42
CA LYS A 465 20.77 -27.89 3.00
C LYS A 465 19.67 -26.87 2.74
N VAL A 466 20.02 -25.76 2.11
CA VAL A 466 19.09 -24.69 1.70
C VAL A 466 19.36 -24.34 0.24
N SER A 467 18.38 -24.54 -0.65
CA SER A 467 18.49 -24.23 -2.09
C SER A 467 19.77 -24.78 -2.76
N GLY A 468 20.17 -26.01 -2.40
CA GLY A 468 21.37 -26.67 -2.91
C GLY A 468 22.68 -26.19 -2.28
N CYS A 469 22.66 -25.21 -1.38
CA CYS A 469 23.80 -24.78 -0.58
C CYS A 469 23.83 -25.50 0.77
N ARG A 470 25.04 -25.81 1.26
CA ARG A 470 25.25 -26.34 2.62
C ARG A 470 25.56 -25.19 3.55
N ILE A 471 24.69 -24.95 4.52
CA ILE A 471 24.90 -23.97 5.59
C ILE A 471 25.22 -24.71 6.89
N LEU A 472 26.09 -24.13 7.71
CA LEU A 472 26.49 -24.68 8.99
C LEU A 472 25.97 -23.76 10.10
N ILE A 473 25.07 -24.26 10.93
CA ILE A 473 24.47 -23.51 12.05
C ILE A 473 25.07 -24.02 13.36
N PRO A 474 25.78 -23.18 14.12
CA PRO A 474 26.28 -23.52 15.45
C PRO A 474 25.19 -24.03 16.40
N LYS A 475 25.43 -25.16 17.07
CA LYS A 475 24.46 -25.77 18.00
C LYS A 475 24.09 -24.86 19.17
N ILE A 476 25.05 -24.08 19.66
CA ILE A 476 24.86 -23.12 20.77
C ILE A 476 23.73 -22.10 20.50
N LEU A 477 23.41 -21.80 19.23
CA LEU A 477 22.31 -20.89 18.88
C LEU A 477 20.92 -21.49 19.17
N ARG A 478 20.82 -22.82 19.30
CA ARG A 478 19.60 -23.53 19.70
C ARG A 478 19.49 -23.70 21.22
N GLU A 479 20.64 -23.78 21.88
CA GLU A 479 20.75 -23.91 23.33
C GLU A 479 20.56 -22.57 24.06
N ALA A 480 20.80 -21.46 23.36
CA ALA A 480 20.58 -20.13 23.88
C ALA A 480 19.09 -19.90 24.21
N ASP A 481 18.83 -19.50 25.45
CA ASP A 481 17.49 -19.09 25.90
C ASP A 481 17.11 -17.71 25.32
N PHE A 482 18.11 -16.87 25.06
CA PHE A 482 17.92 -15.51 24.59
C PHE A 482 19.03 -15.05 23.64
N ILE A 483 18.68 -14.47 22.50
CA ILE A 483 19.61 -13.91 21.52
C ILE A 483 19.31 -12.43 21.27
N ILE A 484 20.28 -11.58 21.57
CA ILE A 484 20.28 -10.14 21.29
C ILE A 484 21.06 -9.89 20.01
N ASN A 485 20.37 -9.62 18.91
CA ASN A 485 20.98 -9.22 17.65
C ASN A 485 21.27 -7.72 17.68
N MET A 486 22.52 -7.29 17.47
CA MET A 486 22.88 -5.87 17.43
C MET A 486 23.33 -5.47 16.02
N PRO A 487 22.41 -5.26 15.07
CA PRO A 487 22.76 -4.95 13.70
C PRO A 487 23.17 -3.48 13.53
N LYS A 488 23.95 -3.22 12.48
CA LYS A 488 24.06 -1.88 11.92
C LYS A 488 23.06 -1.68 10.77
N LEU A 489 22.84 -0.43 10.35
CA LEU A 489 22.14 -0.15 9.11
C LEU A 489 22.89 -0.75 7.90
N LYS A 490 22.20 -1.63 7.17
CA LYS A 490 22.71 -2.33 5.98
C LYS A 490 21.72 -2.24 4.83
N THR A 491 22.20 -1.75 3.68
CA THR A 491 21.49 -1.84 2.40
C THR A 491 21.69 -3.21 1.76
N CYS A 492 20.83 -3.52 0.78
CA CYS A 492 20.91 -4.73 -0.01
C CYS A 492 20.82 -4.39 -1.49
N SER A 493 21.59 -5.10 -2.32
CA SER A 493 21.60 -4.93 -3.78
C SER A 493 20.54 -5.81 -4.47
N ILE A 494 19.59 -6.35 -3.71
CA ILE A 494 18.48 -7.13 -4.25
C ILE A 494 17.38 -6.15 -4.65
N GLU A 495 16.91 -6.28 -5.89
CA GLU A 495 15.84 -5.45 -6.44
C GLU A 495 14.60 -5.46 -5.53
N GLY A 496 14.09 -4.27 -5.20
CA GLY A 496 12.94 -4.10 -4.31
C GLY A 496 13.23 -4.19 -2.80
N ILE A 497 14.49 -4.35 -2.37
CA ILE A 497 14.86 -4.36 -0.95
C ILE A 497 15.71 -3.14 -0.61
N THR A 498 15.15 -2.17 0.11
CA THR A 498 15.84 -0.91 0.45
C THR A 498 16.80 -1.08 1.64
N ILE A 499 16.39 -1.78 2.71
CA ILE A 499 17.19 -1.97 3.93
C ILE A 499 16.95 -3.39 4.48
N THR A 500 18.01 -4.04 4.99
CA THR A 500 17.94 -5.41 5.56
C THR A 500 18.29 -5.51 7.04
N ILE A 501 19.00 -4.51 7.58
CA ILE A 501 19.34 -4.35 9.01
C ILE A 501 19.67 -5.68 9.72
N ALA A 502 18.75 -6.15 10.56
CA ALA A 502 18.85 -7.33 11.42
C ALA A 502 19.00 -8.63 10.63
N MET A 503 18.21 -8.80 9.56
CA MET A 503 18.18 -10.03 8.79
C MET A 503 19.55 -10.38 8.22
N LYS A 504 20.25 -9.38 7.69
CA LYS A 504 21.58 -9.55 7.10
C LYS A 504 22.68 -9.67 8.16
N ASN A 505 22.45 -9.22 9.39
CA ASN A 505 23.38 -9.46 10.48
C ASN A 505 23.42 -10.95 10.88
N MET A 506 22.27 -11.62 10.81
CA MET A 506 22.18 -13.05 11.11
C MET A 506 22.93 -13.95 10.12
N PHE A 507 23.29 -13.45 8.94
CA PHE A 507 24.23 -14.16 8.06
C PHE A 507 25.61 -14.37 8.73
N GLY A 508 25.97 -13.51 9.68
CA GLY A 508 27.18 -13.59 10.50
C GLY A 508 27.10 -14.61 11.63
N ILE A 509 26.08 -15.46 11.73
CA ILE A 509 26.07 -16.56 12.71
C ILE A 509 26.55 -17.89 12.12
N LEU A 510 26.55 -18.00 10.79
CA LEU A 510 26.93 -19.24 10.12
C LEU A 510 28.41 -19.55 10.37
N SER A 511 28.75 -20.79 10.71
CA SER A 511 30.14 -21.20 10.93
C SER A 511 30.91 -21.48 9.64
N ASN A 512 30.24 -21.43 8.47
CA ASN A 512 30.86 -21.63 7.16
C ASN A 512 32.09 -20.72 6.95
N ARG A 513 33.29 -21.31 6.76
CA ARG A 513 34.53 -20.55 6.49
C ARG A 513 34.53 -19.78 5.17
N LYS A 514 33.82 -20.27 4.13
CA LYS A 514 33.74 -19.64 2.79
C LYS A 514 32.33 -19.11 2.49
N LYS A 515 31.87 -18.11 3.23
CA LYS A 515 30.51 -17.53 3.10
C LYS A 515 30.23 -16.86 1.76
N SER A 516 31.26 -16.42 1.04
CA SER A 516 31.12 -15.88 -0.32
C SER A 516 30.36 -16.82 -1.25
N ARG A 517 30.50 -18.15 -1.08
CA ARG A 517 29.80 -19.16 -1.89
C ARG A 517 28.29 -19.15 -1.70
N LEU A 518 27.82 -18.77 -0.51
CA LEU A 518 26.39 -18.69 -0.19
C LEU A 518 25.72 -17.46 -0.81
N HIS A 519 26.50 -16.48 -1.30
CA HIS A 519 25.93 -15.23 -1.85
C HIS A 519 25.09 -15.48 -3.11
N LYS A 520 25.37 -16.55 -3.87
CA LYS A 520 24.57 -16.95 -5.03
C LYS A 520 23.11 -17.29 -4.68
N LYS A 521 22.86 -17.72 -3.44
CA LYS A 521 21.55 -18.07 -2.90
C LYS A 521 21.26 -17.30 -1.61
N LEU A 522 21.77 -16.06 -1.54
CA LEU A 522 21.74 -15.25 -0.32
C LEU A 522 20.33 -15.08 0.24
N LEU A 523 19.34 -14.82 -0.62
CA LEU A 523 17.97 -14.59 -0.19
C LEU A 523 17.38 -15.83 0.50
N ASP A 524 17.52 -17.01 -0.10
CA ASP A 524 17.01 -18.26 0.45
C ASP A 524 17.66 -18.59 1.79
N VAL A 525 18.97 -18.40 1.88
CA VAL A 525 19.74 -18.61 3.12
C VAL A 525 19.32 -17.63 4.21
N LEU A 526 19.16 -16.34 3.88
CA LEU A 526 18.71 -15.32 4.83
C LEU A 526 17.30 -15.62 5.33
N LEU A 527 16.37 -15.98 4.44
CA LEU A 527 14.99 -16.33 4.81
C LEU A 527 14.97 -17.57 5.71
N TYR A 528 15.77 -18.59 5.41
CA TYR A 528 15.87 -19.77 6.23
C TYR A 528 16.37 -19.43 7.64
N ILE A 529 17.49 -18.73 7.76
CA ILE A 529 18.07 -18.37 9.06
C ILE A 529 17.07 -17.56 9.89
N ASN A 530 16.47 -16.52 9.30
CA ASN A 530 15.56 -15.64 10.03
C ASN A 530 14.22 -16.30 10.40
N ARG A 531 13.85 -17.42 9.75
CA ARG A 531 12.69 -18.23 10.15
C ARG A 531 13.02 -19.25 11.23
N ASN A 532 14.27 -19.72 11.29
CA ASN A 532 14.63 -20.88 12.09
C ASN A 532 15.50 -20.53 13.31
N VAL A 533 16.17 -19.39 13.32
CA VAL A 533 16.96 -18.91 14.46
C VAL A 533 16.23 -17.73 15.08
N LYS A 534 15.85 -17.89 16.34
CA LYS A 534 15.12 -16.88 17.11
C LYS A 534 16.03 -15.68 17.39
N GLN A 535 15.49 -14.49 17.21
CA GLN A 535 16.10 -13.23 17.62
C GLN A 535 15.14 -12.62 18.64
N ASP A 536 15.51 -12.66 19.91
CA ASP A 536 14.60 -12.22 20.97
C ASP A 536 14.59 -10.69 21.12
N LEU A 537 15.71 -10.05 20.78
CA LEU A 537 15.86 -8.60 20.74
C LEU A 537 16.72 -8.18 19.54
N ILE A 538 16.37 -7.05 18.90
CA ILE A 538 17.04 -6.50 17.70
C ILE A 538 17.41 -5.03 17.94
#